data_AF-A0A969QVA0-F1
#
_entry.id   AF-A0A969QVA0-F1
#
_cell.length_a   1.000
_cell.length_b   1.000
_cell.length_c   1.000
_cell.angle_alpha   90.00
_cell.angle_beta   90.00
_cell.angle_gamma   90.00
#
_symmetry.space_group_name_H-M   'P 1'
#
loop_
_entity.id
_entity.type
_entity.pdbx_description
1 polymer ?
#
loop_
_entity_poly.entity_id
_entity_poly.type
_entity_poly.pdbx_seq_one_letter_code
_entity_poly.pdbx_strand_id
1 'polypeptide(L)'
;MDRKSLARSADLCAGRYRLSWHRDVFYPGDKVGLNQVVPSIRLKRLREGMEDYEYTEILKKLGYQDWAMKIVREVGANWKDWTKDTNILDCARQKLGEKIHQLSSS
;
A
#
# COMPACT_ATOMS: atom_id res chain seq x y z
N MET A 1 43.24 9.18 -31.60
CA MET A 1 42.45 8.02 -31.15
C MET A 1 41.67 8.45 -29.92
N ASP A 2 40.40 8.82 -30.13
CA ASP A 2 39.58 9.58 -29.17
C ASP A 2 38.83 8.62 -28.22
N ARG A 3 38.97 8.83 -26.91
CA ARG A 3 38.34 8.04 -25.85
C ARG A 3 36.85 8.35 -25.66
N LYS A 4 36.27 9.29 -26.42
CA LYS A 4 34.86 9.68 -26.31
C LYS A 4 33.88 8.89 -27.17
N SER A 5 34.32 8.05 -28.11
CA SER A 5 33.38 7.33 -29.01
C SER A 5 32.88 5.99 -28.47
N LEU A 6 33.48 5.44 -27.41
CA LEU A 6 33.08 4.14 -26.82
C LEU A 6 31.96 4.23 -25.77
N ALA A 7 31.51 5.45 -25.42
CA ALA A 7 30.48 5.66 -24.40
C ALA A 7 29.04 5.69 -24.95
N ARG A 8 28.82 5.46 -26.25
CA ARG A 8 27.49 5.63 -26.88
C ARG A 8 26.82 4.36 -27.41
N SER A 9 27.44 3.19 -27.34
CA SER A 9 26.87 1.95 -27.89
C SER A 9 26.51 0.87 -26.86
N ALA A 10 26.76 1.09 -25.57
CA ALA A 10 26.53 0.09 -24.52
C ALA A 10 25.27 0.33 -23.65
N ASP A 11 24.54 1.43 -23.87
CA ASP A 11 23.44 1.86 -22.98
C ASP A 11 22.04 1.44 -23.42
N LEU A 12 21.87 0.70 -24.54
CA LEU A 12 20.54 0.39 -25.07
C LEU A 12 20.07 -1.06 -24.90
N CYS A 13 20.91 -2.01 -24.47
CA CYS A 13 20.48 -3.43 -24.41
C CYS A 13 20.97 -4.25 -23.19
N ALA A 14 21.73 -3.70 -22.24
CA ALA A 14 22.24 -4.48 -21.10
C ALA A 14 21.59 -4.05 -19.77
N GLY A 15 20.63 -4.86 -19.31
CA GLY A 15 19.84 -4.66 -18.11
C GLY A 15 20.66 -4.55 -16.82
N ARG A 16 20.99 -3.32 -16.44
CA ARG A 16 21.43 -2.97 -15.08
C ARG A 16 20.31 -2.20 -14.40
N TYR A 17 19.34 -2.92 -13.85
CA TYR A 17 18.50 -2.37 -12.80
C TYR A 17 19.45 -1.98 -11.65
N ARG A 18 19.76 -0.69 -11.56
CA ARG A 18 20.39 -0.12 -10.37
C ARG A 18 19.35 -0.21 -9.26
N LEU A 19 19.25 -1.37 -8.61
CA LEU A 19 18.44 -1.58 -7.43
C LEU A 19 18.98 -0.67 -6.34
N SER A 20 18.48 0.56 -6.30
CA SER A 20 18.70 1.47 -5.20
C SER A 20 17.71 1.03 -4.13
N TRP A 21 18.22 0.33 -3.12
CA TRP A 21 17.46 -0.29 -2.02
C TRP A 21 16.47 0.63 -1.28
N HIS A 22 16.50 1.93 -1.58
CA HIS A 22 15.74 2.98 -0.90
C HIS A 22 14.53 3.49 -1.70
N ARG A 23 14.38 3.16 -3.00
CA ARG A 23 13.38 3.83 -3.86
C ARG A 23 12.36 2.97 -4.61
N ASP A 24 12.63 1.69 -4.86
CA ASP A 24 11.76 0.93 -5.77
C ASP A 24 10.58 0.26 -5.06
N VAL A 25 9.33 0.53 -5.48
CA VAL A 25 8.09 -0.10 -4.97
C VAL A 25 7.54 -1.21 -5.87
N PHE A 26 8.21 -1.46 -6.99
CA PHE A 26 7.84 -2.44 -8.01
C PHE A 26 9.07 -3.28 -8.40
N TYR A 27 8.83 -4.52 -8.82
CA TYR A 27 9.86 -5.45 -9.30
C TYR A 27 9.50 -5.98 -10.69
N PRO A 28 10.47 -6.16 -11.60
CA PRO A 28 10.21 -6.76 -12.90
C PRO A 28 9.92 -8.27 -12.71
N GLY A 29 8.83 -8.75 -13.33
CA GLY A 29 8.37 -10.14 -13.20
C GLY A 29 9.01 -11.13 -14.18
N ASP A 30 9.76 -10.62 -15.15
CA ASP A 30 10.49 -11.39 -16.17
C ASP A 30 11.41 -12.46 -15.55
N LYS A 31 12.05 -12.15 -14.43
CA LYS A 31 12.92 -13.08 -13.68
C LYS A 31 12.19 -14.29 -13.07
N VAL A 32 10.88 -14.23 -12.94
CA VAL A 32 10.05 -15.29 -12.37
C VAL A 32 9.02 -15.83 -13.39
N GLY A 33 9.24 -15.57 -14.68
CA GLY A 33 8.37 -16.06 -15.77
C GLY A 33 7.05 -15.29 -15.90
N LEU A 34 6.93 -14.12 -15.27
CA LEU A 34 5.76 -13.25 -15.36
C LEU A 34 6.02 -12.13 -16.37
N ASN A 35 5.15 -11.99 -17.39
CA ASN A 35 5.25 -10.89 -18.36
C ASN A 35 4.59 -9.59 -17.86
N GLN A 36 4.75 -9.29 -16.58
CA GLN A 36 4.14 -8.13 -15.93
C GLN A 36 5.00 -7.61 -14.77
N VAL A 37 4.78 -6.37 -14.37
CA VAL A 37 5.40 -5.79 -13.17
C VAL A 37 4.72 -6.35 -11.92
N VAL A 38 5.50 -6.70 -10.91
CA VAL A 38 5.02 -7.24 -9.63
C VAL A 38 5.13 -6.18 -8.54
N PRO A 39 4.07 -5.91 -7.75
CA PRO A 39 4.13 -4.95 -6.65
C PRO A 39 5.00 -5.47 -5.51
N SER A 40 5.76 -4.58 -4.86
CA SER A 40 6.50 -4.93 -3.65
C SER A 40 5.58 -5.17 -2.45
N ILE A 41 6.09 -5.87 -1.43
CA ILE A 41 5.41 -6.00 -0.13
C ILE A 41 5.09 -4.62 0.46
N ARG A 42 6.02 -3.66 0.35
CA ARG A 42 5.80 -2.28 0.85
C ARG A 42 4.63 -1.61 0.16
N LEU A 43 4.50 -1.75 -1.16
CA LEU A 43 3.38 -1.21 -1.91
C LEU A 43 2.07 -1.91 -1.54
N LYS A 44 2.09 -3.23 -1.34
CA LYS A 44 0.90 -3.97 -0.89
C LYS A 44 0.42 -3.47 0.48
N ARG A 45 1.35 -3.22 1.43
CA ARG A 45 1.02 -2.65 2.75
C ARG A 45 0.46 -1.23 2.66
N LEU A 46 1.00 -0.40 1.76
CA LEU A 46 0.47 0.95 1.53
C LEU A 46 -0.96 0.90 1.00
N ARG A 47 -1.24 0.02 0.02
CA ARG A 47 -2.59 -0.20 -0.50
C ARG A 47 -3.55 -0.67 0.60
N GLU A 48 -3.14 -1.64 1.41
CA GLU A 48 -3.94 -2.11 2.56
C GLU A 48 -4.27 -0.94 3.52
N GLY A 49 -3.31 -0.05 3.81
CA GLY A 49 -3.57 1.13 4.64
C GLY A 49 -4.49 2.17 3.98
N MET A 50 -4.47 2.29 2.65
CA MET A 50 -5.42 3.16 1.92
C MET A 50 -6.85 2.60 1.97
N GLU A 51 -7.02 1.29 1.81
CA GLU A 51 -8.32 0.61 1.95
C GLU A 51 -8.92 0.84 3.35
N ASP A 52 -8.09 0.82 4.39
CA ASP A 52 -8.52 1.10 5.77
C ASP A 52 -9.02 2.55 5.94
N TYR A 53 -8.37 3.51 5.28
CA TYR A 53 -8.81 4.91 5.27
C TYR A 53 -10.17 5.07 4.56
N GLU A 54 -10.38 4.37 3.45
CA GLU A 54 -11.64 4.46 2.68
C GLU A 54 -12.86 4.05 3.52
N TYR A 55 -12.75 3.06 4.40
CA TYR A 55 -13.84 2.71 5.31
C TYR A 55 -14.30 3.91 6.16
N THR A 56 -13.34 4.69 6.69
CA THR A 56 -13.65 5.86 7.51
C THR A 56 -14.30 6.98 6.70
N GLU A 57 -13.85 7.19 5.46
CA GLU A 57 -14.44 8.20 4.56
C GLU A 57 -15.84 7.82 4.10
N ILE A 58 -16.10 6.54 3.82
CA ILE A 58 -17.46 6.05 3.52
C ILE A 58 -18.38 6.30 4.72
N LEU A 59 -17.99 5.88 5.92
CA LEU A 59 -18.81 6.06 7.13
C LEU A 59 -19.01 7.53 7.48
N LYS A 60 -18.01 8.38 7.24
CA LYS A 60 -18.14 9.84 7.39
C LYS A 60 -19.20 10.42 6.46
N LYS A 61 -19.19 10.02 5.17
CA LYS A 61 -20.23 10.44 4.20
C LYS A 61 -21.63 9.96 4.58
N LEU A 62 -21.72 8.83 5.28
CA LEU A 62 -22.97 8.29 5.82
C LEU A 62 -23.36 8.87 7.19
N GLY A 63 -22.60 9.83 7.73
CA GLY A 63 -22.91 10.49 9.02
C GLY A 63 -22.41 9.76 10.28
N TYR A 64 -21.60 8.71 10.13
CA TYR A 64 -21.09 7.86 11.22
C TYR A 64 -19.62 8.15 11.59
N GLN A 65 -19.12 9.37 11.32
CA GLN A 65 -17.72 9.74 11.56
C GLN A 65 -17.27 9.47 13.00
N ASP A 66 -18.02 9.95 14.00
CA ASP A 66 -17.62 9.83 15.40
C ASP A 66 -17.59 8.37 15.87
N TRP A 67 -18.46 7.53 15.33
CA TRP A 67 -18.47 6.11 15.60
C TRP A 67 -17.25 5.41 14.98
N ALA A 68 -16.95 5.69 13.71
CA ALA A 68 -15.80 5.14 13.01
C ALA A 68 -14.48 5.55 13.71
N MET A 69 -14.37 6.81 14.13
CA MET A 69 -13.18 7.33 14.81
C MET A 69 -12.95 6.69 16.19
N LYS A 70 -14.00 6.22 16.89
CA LYS A 70 -13.82 5.45 18.13
C LYS A 70 -13.09 4.13 17.85
N ILE A 71 -13.47 3.42 16.79
CA ILE A 71 -12.83 2.16 16.39
C ILE A 71 -11.40 2.41 15.92
N VAL A 72 -11.16 3.42 15.08
CA VAL A 72 -9.81 3.73 14.58
C VAL A 72 -8.86 4.09 15.71
N ARG A 73 -9.34 4.75 16.78
CA ARG A 73 -8.52 5.05 17.96
C ARG A 73 -8.12 3.82 18.78
N GLU A 74 -8.82 2.68 18.64
CA GLU A 74 -8.37 1.39 19.20
C GLU A 74 -7.10 0.88 18.50
N VAL A 75 -6.96 1.19 17.21
CA VAL A 75 -5.82 0.79 16.37
C VAL A 75 -4.66 1.76 16.52
N GLY A 76 -4.93 3.05 16.39
CA GLY A 76 -3.93 4.11 16.43
C GLY A 76 -4.42 5.26 17.30
N ALA A 77 -3.94 5.30 18.54
CA ALA A 77 -4.29 6.37 19.46
C ALA A 77 -3.72 7.72 18.97
N ASN A 78 -2.53 7.69 18.36
CA ASN A 78 -1.88 8.86 17.75
C ASN A 78 -0.78 8.46 16.76
N TRP A 79 -0.12 9.44 16.14
CA TRP A 79 0.95 9.22 15.16
C TRP A 79 2.11 8.35 15.65
N LYS A 80 2.47 8.43 16.92
CA LYS A 80 3.62 7.70 17.49
C LYS A 80 3.22 6.34 18.06
N ASP A 81 1.94 6.17 18.38
CA ASP A 81 1.41 5.03 19.11
C ASP A 81 0.26 4.39 18.35
N TRP A 82 0.58 3.26 17.72
CA TRP A 82 -0.32 2.42 16.96
C TRP A 82 0.04 0.95 17.18
N THR A 83 -0.99 0.09 17.16
CA THR A 83 -0.84 -1.32 17.46
C THR A 83 -0.18 -2.09 16.31
N LYS A 84 0.73 -3.01 16.64
CA LYS A 84 1.30 -3.98 15.69
C LYS A 84 0.56 -5.32 15.71
N ASP A 85 -0.45 -5.45 16.58
CA ASP A 85 -1.27 -6.65 16.69
C ASP A 85 -2.21 -6.75 15.49
N THR A 86 -2.03 -7.78 14.68
CA THR A 86 -2.84 -8.02 13.48
C THR A 86 -4.29 -8.34 13.82
N ASN A 87 -4.56 -8.97 14.97
CA ASN A 87 -5.92 -9.32 15.37
C ASN A 87 -6.75 -8.07 15.67
N ILE A 88 -6.14 -7.06 16.29
CA ILE A 88 -6.80 -5.78 16.57
C ILE A 88 -7.10 -5.03 15.27
N LEU A 89 -6.15 -5.02 14.33
CA LEU A 89 -6.36 -4.45 12.99
C LEU A 89 -7.52 -5.12 12.26
N ASP A 90 -7.54 -6.44 12.21
CA ASP A 90 -8.56 -7.19 11.48
C ASP A 90 -9.94 -7.08 12.14
N CYS A 91 -10.01 -7.07 13.47
CA CYS A 91 -11.25 -6.81 14.19
C CYS A 91 -11.82 -5.42 13.88
N ALA A 92 -10.96 -4.38 13.84
CA ALA A 92 -11.38 -3.04 13.47
C ALA A 92 -11.91 -2.98 12.03
N ARG A 93 -11.22 -3.62 11.07
CA ARG A 93 -11.68 -3.72 9.67
C ARG A 93 -13.04 -4.38 9.55
N GLN A 94 -13.24 -5.50 10.25
CA GLN A 94 -14.52 -6.21 10.26
C GLN A 94 -15.65 -5.33 10.79
N LYS A 95 -15.47 -4.69 11.95
CA LYS A 95 -16.48 -3.77 12.52
C LYS A 95 -16.86 -2.65 11.55
N LEU A 96 -15.88 -2.01 10.92
CA LEU A 96 -16.12 -0.93 9.96
C LEU A 96 -16.85 -1.43 8.71
N GLY A 97 -16.39 -2.54 8.12
CA GLY A 97 -17.00 -3.15 6.95
C GLY A 97 -18.42 -3.64 7.19
N GLU A 98 -18.68 -4.30 8.32
CA GLU A 98 -20.02 -4.73 8.73
C GLU A 98 -20.98 -3.55 8.87
N LYS A 99 -20.50 -2.43 9.45
CA LYS A 99 -21.34 -1.23 9.57
C LYS A 99 -21.70 -0.66 8.21
N ILE A 100 -20.76 -0.61 7.28
CA ILE A 100 -21.03 -0.17 5.90
C ILE A 100 -22.03 -1.10 5.24
N HIS A 101 -21.84 -2.41 5.36
CA HIS A 101 -22.75 -3.42 4.79
C HIS A 101 -24.18 -3.28 5.35
N GLN A 102 -24.34 -3.03 6.65
CA GLN A 102 -25.65 -2.78 7.27
C GLN A 102 -26.32 -1.53 6.68
N LEU A 103 -25.55 -0.45 6.51
CA LEU A 103 -26.07 0.82 5.98
C LEU A 103 -26.37 0.76 4.48
N SER A 104 -25.68 -0.09 3.72
CA SER A 104 -25.94 -0.28 2.28
C SER A 104 -27.09 -1.24 2.01
N SER A 105 -27.41 -2.12 2.96
CA SER A 105 -28.49 -3.10 2.85
C SER A 105 -29.82 -2.60 3.42
N SER A 106 -29.84 -1.37 3.96
CA SER A 106 -31.02 -0.67 4.49
C SER A 106 -31.58 0.28 3.45
#